data_AF-A0A2N7XBF9-F1
#
_entry.id   AF-A0A2N7XBF9-F1
#
_cell.length_a   1.000
_cell.length_b   1.000
_cell.length_c   1.000
_cell.angle_alpha   90.00
_cell.angle_beta   90.00
_cell.angle_gamma   90.00
#
_symmetry.space_group_name_H-M   'P 1'
#
loop_
_entity.id
_entity.type
_entity.pdbx_description
1 polymer ?
#
loop_
_entity_poly.entity_id
_entity_poly.type
_entity_poly.pdbx_seq_one_letter_code
_entity_poly.pdbx_strand_id
1 'polypeptide(L)'
;MRYLKVMAQDRSRKGSADTVHFEFHEDDRLQRETTDVDRQRLSSFGKTYLKCAWFNEGEGEERHLRIFSQNPSSDGTPETVRLHFHEGQKIAYKAAAHDLDNDGGLEVILSSDVDNDGRADRTDRSRVTALVREFLKVDW
;
A
#
# COMPACT_ATOMS: atom_id res chain seq x y z
N MET A 1 9.99 -7.92 -10.07
CA MET A 1 8.62 -7.49 -9.70
C MET A 1 8.68 -6.06 -9.20
N ARG A 2 7.97 -5.13 -9.85
CA ARG A 2 7.92 -3.73 -9.40
C ARG A 2 6.90 -3.56 -8.28
N TYR A 3 7.23 -2.79 -7.26
CA TYR A 3 6.31 -2.43 -6.18
C TYR A 3 6.61 -1.05 -5.62
N LEU A 4 5.60 -0.44 -5.02
CA LEU A 4 5.75 0.76 -4.20
C LEU A 4 5.93 0.30 -2.74
N LYS A 5 7.06 0.68 -2.13
CA LYS A 5 7.28 0.55 -0.68
C LYS A 5 6.79 1.81 0.00
N VAL A 6 6.01 1.66 1.06
CA VAL A 6 5.41 2.77 1.81
C VAL A 6 5.77 2.62 3.27
N MET A 7 6.28 3.68 3.88
CA MET A 7 6.68 3.71 5.28
C MET A 7 6.05 4.91 5.97
N ALA A 8 5.35 4.68 7.07
CA ALA A 8 4.85 5.75 7.92
C ALA A 8 5.66 5.80 9.23
N GLN A 9 5.90 7.00 9.72
CA GLN A 9 6.79 7.28 10.84
C GLN A 9 6.14 8.29 11.79
N ASP A 10 6.13 7.97 13.09
CA ASP A 10 5.79 8.88 14.19
C ASP A 10 7.08 9.50 14.72
N ARG A 11 7.60 10.49 13.99
CA ARG A 11 8.87 11.15 14.33
C ARG A 11 8.71 12.07 15.54
N SER A 12 7.52 12.64 15.72
CA SER A 12 7.18 13.53 16.83
C SER A 12 6.82 12.80 18.13
N ARG A 13 6.69 11.46 18.10
CA ARG A 13 6.34 10.58 19.22
C ARG A 13 5.01 10.96 19.87
N LYS A 14 4.00 11.25 19.06
CA LYS A 14 2.66 11.64 19.52
C LYS A 14 1.65 10.49 19.49
N GLY A 15 2.09 9.28 19.15
CA GLY A 15 1.25 8.10 19.02
C GLY A 15 0.56 8.00 17.66
N SER A 16 0.98 8.80 16.68
CA SER A 16 0.43 8.80 15.33
C SER A 16 1.50 9.21 14.33
N ALA A 17 1.58 8.51 13.20
CA ALA A 17 2.52 8.90 12.15
C ALA A 17 2.26 10.32 11.62
N ASP A 18 3.34 11.08 11.50
CA ASP A 18 3.37 12.45 11.00
C ASP A 18 4.07 12.57 9.65
N THR A 19 4.77 11.50 9.22
CA THR A 19 5.53 11.46 7.98
C THR A 19 5.26 10.17 7.22
N VAL A 20 5.16 10.25 5.89
CA VAL A 20 5.04 9.09 4.99
C VAL A 20 6.09 9.18 3.90
N HIS A 21 6.86 8.11 3.73
CA HIS A 21 7.88 7.95 2.71
C HIS A 21 7.45 6.89 1.69
N PHE A 22 7.89 7.10 0.45
CA PHE A 22 7.58 6.23 -0.67
C PHE A 22 8.83 5.91 -1.47
N GLU A 23 9.01 4.65 -1.81
CA GLU A 23 10.12 4.20 -2.63
C GLU A 23 9.61 3.31 -3.75
N PHE A 24 10.15 3.50 -4.94
CA PHE A 24 9.83 2.71 -6.11
C PHE A 24 10.91 1.63 -6.27
N HIS A 25 10.50 0.38 -6.18
CA HIS A 25 11.40 -0.78 -6.21
C HIS A 25 11.11 -1.67 -7.40
N GLU A 26 12.14 -2.35 -7.88
CA GLU A 26 12.04 -3.53 -8.74
C GLU A 26 12.84 -4.64 -8.09
N ASP A 27 12.14 -5.72 -7.73
CA ASP A 27 12.66 -6.75 -6.82
C ASP A 27 13.18 -6.08 -5.53
N ASP A 28 14.32 -6.51 -5.01
CA ASP A 28 14.89 -5.89 -3.81
C ASP A 28 15.83 -4.71 -4.12
N ARG A 29 15.67 -4.10 -5.31
CA ARG A 29 16.46 -2.93 -5.73
C ARG A 29 15.61 -1.67 -5.74
N LEU A 30 16.08 -0.66 -5.01
CA LEU A 30 15.58 0.71 -5.10
C LEU A 30 15.85 1.24 -6.51
N GLN A 31 14.78 1.57 -7.23
CA GLN A 31 14.87 2.18 -8.56
C GLN A 31 14.95 3.70 -8.44
N ARG A 32 14.12 4.28 -7.58
CA ARG A 32 14.13 5.72 -7.30
C ARG A 32 13.39 6.08 -6.01
N GLU A 33 13.82 7.17 -5.40
CA GLU A 33 13.08 7.85 -4.34
C GLU A 33 11.92 8.70 -4.89
N THR A 34 11.02 9.12 -4.00
CA THR A 34 9.90 10.02 -4.34
C THR A 34 10.42 11.43 -4.67
N THR A 35 10.04 11.95 -5.83
CA THR A 35 10.16 13.39 -6.15
C THR A 35 9.02 14.18 -5.52
N ASP A 36 9.08 15.53 -5.57
CA ASP A 36 7.96 16.37 -5.13
C ASP A 36 6.67 16.15 -5.95
N VAL A 37 6.81 15.85 -7.24
CA VAL A 37 5.67 15.51 -8.11
C VAL A 37 5.03 14.20 -7.66
N ASP A 38 5.83 13.19 -7.34
CA ASP A 38 5.33 11.93 -6.81
C ASP A 38 4.63 12.14 -5.47
N ARG A 39 5.19 12.95 -4.56
CA ARG A 39 4.57 13.27 -3.26
C ARG A 39 3.20 13.92 -3.44
N GLN A 40 3.06 14.81 -4.41
CA GLN A 40 1.76 15.42 -4.72
C GLN A 40 0.75 14.38 -5.20
N ARG A 41 1.15 13.48 -6.11
CA ARG A 41 0.30 12.39 -6.62
C ARG A 41 -0.07 11.37 -5.54
N LEU A 42 0.88 11.07 -4.65
CA LEU A 42 0.73 10.10 -3.56
C LEU A 42 0.09 10.69 -2.30
N SER A 43 -0.24 11.98 -2.25
CA SER A 43 -0.79 12.61 -1.04
C SER A 43 -2.08 11.91 -0.57
N SER A 44 -3.01 11.62 -1.48
CA SER A 44 -4.25 10.91 -1.18
C SER A 44 -4.00 9.46 -0.76
N PHE A 45 -3.05 8.79 -1.43
CA PHE A 45 -2.62 7.46 -1.06
C PHE A 45 -2.06 7.44 0.37
N GLY A 46 -1.12 8.34 0.70
CA GLY A 46 -0.49 8.44 2.01
C GLY A 46 -1.50 8.71 3.13
N LYS A 47 -2.45 9.63 2.93
CA LYS A 47 -3.54 9.87 3.88
C LYS A 47 -4.42 8.65 4.09
N THR A 48 -4.62 7.83 3.06
CA THR A 48 -5.37 6.58 3.16
C THR A 48 -4.57 5.52 3.92
N TYR A 49 -3.27 5.42 3.64
CA TYR A 49 -2.35 4.52 4.32
C TYR A 49 -2.24 4.80 5.81
N LEU A 50 -2.21 6.07 6.22
CA LEU A 50 -2.18 6.44 7.65
C LEU A 50 -3.40 5.93 8.44
N LYS A 51 -4.55 5.70 7.79
CA LYS A 51 -5.73 5.12 8.43
C LYS A 51 -5.58 3.63 8.73
N CYS A 52 -4.51 3.00 8.26
CA CYS A 52 -4.20 1.59 8.51
C CYS A 52 -3.43 1.39 9.83
N ALA A 53 -3.09 2.48 10.54
CA ALA A 53 -2.28 2.45 11.77
C ALA A 53 -0.97 1.64 11.66
N TRP A 54 -0.45 1.46 10.44
CA TRP A 54 0.78 0.71 10.16
C TRP A 54 1.99 1.65 10.04
N PHE A 55 2.53 2.03 11.20
CA PHE A 55 3.64 2.98 11.29
C PHE A 55 4.71 2.54 12.29
N ASN A 56 5.88 3.17 12.17
CA ASN A 56 7.04 2.98 13.03
C ASN A 56 7.13 4.10 14.07
N GLU A 57 7.60 3.78 15.27
CA GLU A 57 8.05 4.81 16.21
C GLU A 57 9.37 5.41 15.71
N GLY A 58 9.48 6.74 15.70
CA GLY A 58 10.67 7.42 15.20
C GLY A 58 10.90 7.19 13.70
N GLU A 59 12.17 7.07 13.30
CA GLU A 59 12.58 6.91 11.90
C GLU A 59 12.73 5.44 11.47
N GLY A 60 12.09 4.51 12.17
CA GLY A 60 12.12 3.09 11.82
C GLY A 60 11.54 2.81 10.43
N GLU A 61 11.94 1.67 9.85
CA GLU A 61 11.45 1.16 8.57
C GLU A 61 10.92 -0.28 8.65
N GLU A 62 10.88 -0.85 9.85
CA GLU A 62 10.47 -2.24 10.07
C GLU A 62 9.06 -2.49 9.53
N ARG A 63 8.13 -1.58 9.88
CA ARG A 63 6.76 -1.59 9.39
C ARG A 63 6.64 -0.85 8.07
N HIS A 64 6.33 -1.58 7.01
CA HIS A 64 6.13 -1.00 5.70
C HIS A 64 5.09 -1.78 4.89
N LEU A 65 4.46 -1.13 3.93
CA LEU A 65 3.62 -1.78 2.93
C LEU A 65 4.42 -1.94 1.63
N ARG A 66 4.38 -3.13 1.03
CA ARG A 66 4.69 -3.35 -0.39
C ARG A 66 3.38 -3.52 -1.15
N ILE A 67 3.10 -2.64 -2.11
CA ILE A 67 1.92 -2.72 -2.98
C ILE A 67 2.34 -2.80 -4.45
N PHE A 68 1.72 -3.70 -5.21
CA PHE A 68 2.03 -3.93 -6.62
C PHE A 68 0.84 -4.45 -7.41
N SER A 69 0.82 -4.12 -8.69
CA SER A 69 -0.12 -4.63 -9.68
C SER A 69 0.43 -5.85 -10.41
N GLN A 70 -0.47 -6.67 -10.95
CA GLN A 70 -0.17 -7.77 -11.85
C GLN A 70 -1.15 -7.72 -13.01
N ASN A 71 -0.66 -8.07 -14.20
CA ASN A 71 -1.43 -8.22 -15.43
C ASN A 71 -1.20 -9.62 -16.01
N PRO A 72 -1.83 -10.67 -15.44
CA PRO A 72 -1.71 -12.05 -15.90
C PRO A 72 -2.05 -12.29 -17.38
N SER A 73 -3.10 -11.66 -17.92
CA SER A 73 -3.50 -11.82 -19.33
C SER A 73 -2.55 -11.14 -20.30
N SER A 74 -1.71 -10.22 -19.81
CA SER A 74 -0.76 -9.42 -20.59
C SER A 74 -1.43 -8.47 -21.59
N ASP A 75 -2.64 -8.00 -21.31
CA ASP A 75 -3.40 -7.10 -22.21
C ASP A 75 -3.10 -5.60 -22.02
N GLY A 76 -2.54 -5.26 -20.86
CA GLY A 76 -2.00 -3.93 -20.55
C GLY A 76 -2.60 -3.32 -19.30
N THR A 77 -3.62 -3.92 -18.70
CA THR A 77 -4.32 -3.38 -17.54
C THR A 77 -4.03 -4.19 -16.27
N PRO A 78 -3.95 -3.53 -15.10
CA PRO A 78 -3.84 -4.22 -13.81
C PRO A 78 -5.09 -5.04 -13.44
N GLU A 79 -5.02 -6.37 -13.53
CA GLU A 79 -6.13 -7.26 -13.11
C GLU A 79 -6.08 -7.57 -11.61
N THR A 80 -4.91 -7.47 -10.99
CA THR A 80 -4.74 -7.83 -9.58
C THR A 80 -3.81 -6.83 -8.90
N VAL A 81 -4.22 -6.33 -7.74
CA VAL A 81 -3.35 -5.52 -6.87
C VAL A 81 -3.18 -6.23 -5.54
N ARG A 82 -1.93 -6.42 -5.13
CA ARG A 82 -1.57 -7.12 -3.88
C ARG A 82 -0.92 -6.16 -2.91
N LEU A 83 -1.28 -6.30 -1.64
CA LEU A 83 -0.79 -5.51 -0.53
C LEU A 83 -0.17 -6.47 0.49
N HIS A 84 1.11 -6.27 0.79
CA HIS A 84 1.82 -6.99 1.84
C HIS A 84 2.27 -6.00 2.91
N PHE A 85 1.69 -6.10 4.10
CA PHE A 85 2.12 -5.34 5.27
C PHE A 85 3.22 -6.14 5.95
N HIS A 86 4.42 -5.57 5.96
CA HIS A 86 5.61 -6.17 6.53
C HIS A 86 5.90 -5.62 7.92
N GLU A 87 6.42 -6.49 8.78
CA GLU A 87 7.13 -6.14 10.02
C GLU A 87 8.50 -6.83 9.96
N GLY A 88 9.53 -6.03 9.66
CA GLY A 88 10.85 -6.53 9.29
C GLY A 88 10.77 -7.41 8.03
N GLN A 89 11.27 -8.64 8.13
CA GLN A 89 11.25 -9.60 7.02
C GLN A 89 9.92 -10.38 6.90
N LYS A 90 9.05 -10.31 7.90
CA LYS A 90 7.79 -11.07 7.93
C LYS A 90 6.67 -10.28 7.30
N ILE A 91 5.77 -10.97 6.60
CA ILE A 91 4.49 -10.39 6.18
C ILE A 91 3.49 -10.63 7.31
N ALA A 92 3.12 -9.57 8.02
CA ALA A 92 2.12 -9.60 9.08
C ALA A 92 0.72 -9.76 8.49
N TYR A 93 0.38 -8.97 7.48
CA TYR A 93 -0.94 -8.97 6.85
C TYR A 93 -0.85 -9.00 5.33
N LYS A 94 -1.84 -9.66 4.71
CA LYS A 94 -2.00 -9.71 3.25
C LYS A 94 -3.39 -9.24 2.87
N ALA A 95 -3.46 -8.47 1.80
CA ALA A 95 -4.69 -8.11 1.15
C ALA A 95 -4.51 -8.15 -0.37
N ALA A 96 -5.63 -8.28 -1.09
CA ALA A 96 -5.65 -8.25 -2.53
C ALA A 96 -6.96 -7.68 -3.05
N ALA A 97 -6.91 -7.09 -4.23
CA ALA A 97 -8.07 -6.72 -5.02
C ALA A 97 -7.92 -7.28 -6.42
N HIS A 98 -9.01 -7.77 -7.00
CA HIS A 98 -9.05 -8.33 -8.34
C HIS A 98 -10.14 -7.66 -9.17
N ASP A 99 -9.76 -7.25 -10.37
CA ASP A 99 -10.61 -6.90 -11.49
C ASP A 99 -10.73 -8.15 -12.37
N LEU A 100 -11.88 -8.84 -12.30
CA LEU A 100 -12.03 -10.19 -12.87
C LEU A 100 -12.49 -10.20 -14.32
N ASP A 101 -13.20 -9.16 -14.75
CA ASP A 101 -13.68 -8.98 -16.12
C ASP A 101 -12.97 -7.85 -16.86
N ASN A 102 -11.98 -7.24 -16.20
CA ASN A 102 -11.08 -6.22 -16.74
C ASN A 102 -11.83 -4.96 -17.19
N ASP A 103 -12.87 -4.58 -16.44
CA ASP A 103 -13.70 -3.40 -16.71
C ASP A 103 -13.26 -2.15 -15.91
N GLY A 104 -12.21 -2.29 -15.09
CA GLY A 104 -11.72 -1.28 -14.15
C GLY A 104 -12.43 -1.32 -12.79
N GLY A 105 -13.41 -2.20 -12.63
CA GLY A 105 -14.06 -2.60 -11.39
C GLY A 105 -13.15 -3.43 -10.50
N LEU A 106 -13.54 -3.59 -9.23
CA LEU A 106 -12.84 -4.49 -8.30
C LEU A 106 -13.88 -5.41 -7.68
N GLU A 107 -14.05 -6.59 -8.25
CA GLU A 107 -15.14 -7.52 -7.92
C GLU A 107 -14.81 -8.26 -6.62
N VAL A 108 -13.53 -8.59 -6.43
CA VAL A 108 -13.06 -9.33 -5.26
C VAL A 108 -12.09 -8.47 -4.47
N ILE A 109 -12.40 -8.26 -3.20
CA ILE A 109 -11.50 -7.66 -2.22
C ILE A 109 -11.28 -8.68 -1.10
N LEU A 110 -10.03 -9.10 -0.95
CA LEU A 110 -9.54 -9.91 0.16
C LEU A 110 -8.84 -8.97 1.15
N SER A 111 -9.34 -8.91 2.38
CA SER A 111 -8.78 -8.10 3.44
C SER A 111 -8.57 -8.92 4.70
N SER A 112 -7.42 -8.72 5.34
CA SER A 112 -7.19 -9.06 6.75
C SER A 112 -7.38 -7.79 7.60
N ASP A 113 -7.03 -7.84 8.88
CA ASP A 113 -6.96 -6.68 9.80
C ASP A 113 -5.83 -5.72 9.35
N VAL A 114 -6.08 -4.97 8.27
CA VAL A 114 -5.11 -4.07 7.65
C VAL A 114 -5.08 -2.72 8.34
N ASP A 115 -6.12 -2.36 9.10
CA ASP A 115 -6.09 -1.18 9.95
C ASP A 115 -5.63 -1.42 11.39
N ASN A 116 -5.24 -2.66 11.68
CA ASN A 116 -4.54 -3.08 12.89
C ASN A 116 -5.33 -2.71 14.16
N ASP A 117 -6.65 -2.88 14.09
CA ASP A 117 -7.59 -2.64 15.20
C ASP A 117 -7.93 -3.93 15.98
N GLY A 118 -7.42 -5.08 15.52
CA GLY A 118 -7.62 -6.39 16.09
C GLY A 118 -8.81 -7.15 15.48
N ARG A 119 -9.44 -6.65 14.42
CA ARG A 119 -10.62 -7.24 13.77
C ARG A 119 -10.42 -7.24 12.26
N ALA A 120 -10.92 -8.29 11.61
CA ALA A 120 -11.01 -8.32 10.16
C ALA A 120 -12.47 -8.10 9.75
N ASP A 121 -12.79 -6.88 9.29
CA ASP A 121 -14.16 -6.47 9.02
C ASP A 121 -14.35 -5.61 7.75
N ARG A 122 -15.51 -4.95 7.64
CA ARG A 122 -15.88 -4.14 6.48
C ARG A 122 -15.03 -2.87 6.34
N THR A 123 -14.50 -2.36 7.45
CA THR A 123 -13.61 -1.21 7.50
C THR A 123 -12.32 -1.56 6.76
N ASP A 124 -11.71 -2.70 7.06
CA ASP A 124 -10.53 -3.22 6.35
C ASP A 124 -10.75 -3.32 4.85
N ARG A 125 -11.87 -3.94 4.46
CA ARG A 125 -12.23 -4.06 3.03
C ARG A 125 -12.24 -2.67 2.37
N SER A 126 -12.83 -1.69 3.04
CA SER A 126 -12.91 -0.32 2.55
C SER A 126 -11.53 0.36 2.48
N ARG A 127 -10.63 0.06 3.42
CA ARG A 127 -9.23 0.54 3.41
C ARG A 127 -8.46 -0.04 2.23
N VAL A 128 -8.55 -1.35 2.00
CA VAL A 128 -7.91 -2.02 0.86
C VAL A 128 -8.40 -1.42 -0.45
N THR A 129 -9.73 -1.30 -0.65
CA THR A 129 -10.30 -0.70 -1.85
C THR A 129 -9.78 0.73 -2.09
N ALA A 130 -9.72 1.55 -1.04
CA ALA A 130 -9.23 2.92 -1.16
C ALA A 130 -7.74 2.97 -1.53
N LEU A 131 -6.89 2.16 -0.89
CA LEU A 131 -5.46 2.09 -1.22
C LEU A 131 -5.22 1.64 -2.65
N VAL A 132 -5.91 0.59 -3.10
CA VAL A 132 -5.79 0.07 -4.47
C VAL A 132 -6.15 1.14 -5.50
N ARG A 133 -7.28 1.83 -5.31
CA ARG A 133 -7.71 2.88 -6.23
C ARG A 133 -6.74 4.05 -6.30
N GLU A 134 -6.15 4.46 -5.18
CA GLU A 134 -5.13 5.52 -5.21
C GLU A 134 -3.82 5.03 -5.82
N PHE A 135 -3.43 3.78 -5.59
CA PHE A 135 -2.21 3.19 -6.16
C PHE A 135 -2.28 3.08 -7.69
N LEU A 136 -3.41 2.64 -8.24
CA LEU A 136 -3.58 2.49 -9.69
C LEU A 136 -3.44 3.81 -10.46
N LYS A 137 -3.62 4.97 -9.81
CA LYS A 137 -3.38 6.30 -10.41
C LYS A 137 -1.89 6.65 -10.55
N VAL A 138 -1.02 5.92 -9.85
CA VAL A 138 0.44 6.15 -9.84
C VAL A 138 1.09 5.59 -11.10
N ASP A 139 0.46 4.60 -11.74
CA ASP A 139 0.95 3.91 -12.95
C ASP A 139 2.35 3.29 -12.76
N TRP A 140 2.50 2.51 -11.68
CA TRP A 140 3.73 1.81 -11.29
C TRP A 140 3.56 0.29 -11.36
#